data_AF-A0A7Y8J6W1-F1
#
_entry.id   AF-A0A7Y8J6W1-F1
#
_cell.length_a   1.000
_cell.length_b   1.000
_cell.length_c   1.000
_cell.angle_alpha   90.00
_cell.angle_beta   90.00
_cell.angle_gamma   90.00
#
_symmetry.space_group_name_H-M   'P 1'
#
loop_
_entity.id
_entity.type
_entity.pdbx_description
1 polymer ?
#
loop_
_entity_poly.entity_id
_entity_poly.type
_entity_poly.pdbx_seq_one_letter_code
_entity_poly.pdbx_strand_id
1 'polypeptide(L)' 'MKISVLGAGGWGTTLAILLHYNGHNVTLWEYKKSYARQLIKKRINTDYLPGIKIPKEILITPDIEEA' A
#
# COMPACT_ATOMS: atom_id res chain seq x y z
N MET A 1 -1.34 14.80 -7.00
CA MET A 1 -1.61 15.05 -5.56
C MET A 1 -0.91 13.99 -4.73
N LYS A 2 -0.59 14.27 -3.46
CA LYS A 2 -0.12 13.27 -2.50
C LYS A 2 -1.32 12.71 -1.76
N ILE A 3 -1.45 11.39 -1.71
CA ILE A 3 -2.60 10.71 -1.10
C ILE A 3 -2.12 9.58 -0.20
N SER A 4 -2.67 9.53 0.99
CA SER A 4 -2.38 8.51 2.00
C SER A 4 -3.59 7.60 2.15
N VAL A 5 -3.41 6.31 1.91
CA VAL A 5 -4.43 5.29 2.14
C VAL A 5 -4.13 4.61 3.46
N LEU A 6 -4.98 4.85 4.46
CA LEU A 6 -4.81 4.31 5.80
C LEU A 6 -5.47 2.93 5.90
N GLY A 7 -4.64 1.88 5.83
CA GLY A 7 -5.01 0.48 5.97
C GLY A 7 -4.68 -0.34 4.72
N ALA A 8 -3.86 -1.40 4.88
CA ALA A 8 -3.45 -2.25 3.77
C ALA A 8 -4.27 -3.56 3.65
N GLY A 9 -5.58 -3.45 3.86
CA GLY A 9 -6.54 -4.50 3.49
C GLY A 9 -6.71 -4.61 1.96
N GLY A 10 -7.62 -5.48 1.52
CA GLY A 10 -7.88 -5.70 0.09
C GLY A 10 -8.28 -4.41 -0.63
N TRP A 11 -9.30 -3.72 -0.12
CA TRP A 11 -9.76 -2.45 -0.69
C TRP A 11 -8.76 -1.30 -0.56
N GLY A 12 -8.06 -1.17 0.58
CA GLY A 12 -7.04 -0.15 0.73
C GLY A 12 -5.89 -0.32 -0.27
N THR A 13 -5.46 -1.56 -0.48
CA THR A 13 -4.45 -1.90 -1.50
C THR A 13 -4.97 -1.62 -2.91
N THR A 14 -6.21 -2.01 -3.23
CA THR A 14 -6.84 -1.74 -4.54
C THR A 14 -6.92 -0.24 -4.81
N LEU A 15 -7.39 0.55 -3.84
CA LEU A 15 -7.49 2.00 -3.97
C LEU A 15 -6.13 2.65 -4.14
N ALA A 16 -5.12 2.22 -3.37
CA ALA A 16 -3.76 2.74 -3.50
C ALA A 16 -3.20 2.51 -4.92
N ILE A 17 -3.42 1.31 -5.47
CA ILE A 17 -3.00 0.95 -6.84
C ILE A 17 -3.76 1.78 -7.88
N LEU A 18 -5.09 1.90 -7.74
CA LEU A 18 -5.91 2.70 -8.65
C LEU A 18 -5.48 4.17 -8.66
N LEU A 19 -5.28 4.77 -7.47
CA LEU A 19 -4.85 6.16 -7.33
C LEU A 19 -3.46 6.39 -7.93
N HIS A 20 -2.55 5.43 -7.78
CA HIS A 20 -1.24 5.48 -8.42
C HIS A 20 -1.36 5.51 -9.95
N TYR A 21 -2.16 4.61 -10.54
CA TYR A 21 -2.38 4.60 -11.99
C TYR A 21 -3.14 5.84 -12.50
N ASN A 22 -3.90 6.52 -11.64
CA ASN A 22 -4.49 7.82 -11.92
C ASN A 22 -3.52 9.00 -11.78
N GLY A 23 -2.21 8.75 -11.62
CA GLY A 23 -1.16 9.78 -11.62
C GLY A 23 -0.95 10.47 -10.26
N HIS A 24 -1.38 9.85 -9.16
CA HIS A 24 -1.12 10.36 -7.81
C HIS A 24 0.14 9.75 -7.19
N ASN A 25 0.79 10.50 -6.30
CA ASN A 25 1.83 9.96 -5.43
C ASN A 25 1.13 9.39 -4.19
N VAL A 26 1.28 8.08 -3.96
CA VAL A 26 0.47 7.33 -3.00
C VAL A 26 1.36 6.72 -1.91
N THR A 27 0.94 6.93 -0.66
CA THR A 27 1.43 6.18 0.50
C THR A 27 0.35 5.21 0.96
N LEU A 28 0.71 3.95 1.20
CA LEU A 28 -0.14 2.92 1.78
C LEU A 28 0.35 2.62 3.19
N TRP A 29 -0.45 3.00 4.19
CA TRP A 29 -0.13 2.78 5.58
C TRP A 29 -0.72 1.47 6.11
N GLU A 30 0.02 0.79 6.97
CA GLU A 30 -0.42 -0.43 7.65
C GLU A 30 0.06 -0.49 9.10
N TYR A 31 -0.87 -0.46 10.05
CA TYR A 31 -0.56 -0.41 11.48
C TYR A 31 0.31 -1.58 11.96
N LYS A 32 0.12 -2.79 11.40
CA LYS A 32 0.87 -3.96 11.81
C LYS A 32 2.23 -3.97 11.12
N LYS A 33 3.27 -3.51 11.83
CA LYS A 33 4.68 -3.49 11.36
C LYS A 33 5.14 -4.77 10.64
N SER A 34 4.80 -5.94 11.19
CA SER A 34 5.18 -7.23 10.56
C SER A 34 4.46 -7.47 9.24
N TYR A 35 3.23 -6.97 9.08
CA TYR A 35 2.48 -7.07 7.85
C TYR A 35 2.96 -6.06 6.80
N ALA A 36 3.18 -4.80 7.20
CA ALA A 36 3.78 -3.78 6.33
C ALA A 36 5.12 -4.26 5.74
N ARG A 37 6.02 -4.85 6.56
CA ARG A 37 7.29 -5.41 6.07
C ARG A 37 7.10 -6.54 5.06
N GLN A 38 6.09 -7.39 5.24
CA GLN A 38 5.77 -8.43 4.25
C GLN A 38 5.32 -7.82 2.93
N LEU A 39 4.45 -6.80 2.98
CA LEU A 39 3.99 -6.07 1.80
C LEU A 39 5.14 -5.36 1.08
N ILE A 40 6.04 -4.71 1.82
CA ILE A 40 7.26 -4.08 1.28
C ILE A 40 8.12 -5.13 0.55
N LYS A 41 8.36 -6.29 1.16
CA LYS A 41 9.21 -7.34 0.61
C LYS A 41 8.58 -8.03 -0.60
N LYS A 42 7.31 -8.43 -0.49
CA LYS A 42 6.61 -9.23 -1.52
C LYS A 42 6.07 -8.35 -2.66
N ARG A 43 5.74 -7.09 -2.37
CA ARG A 43 4.99 -6.18 -3.25
C ARG A 43 3.71 -6.81 -3.80
N ILE A 44 3.11 -7.73 -3.05
CA ILE A 44 1.85 -8.39 -3.34
C ILE A 44 1.16 -8.58 -2.00
N ASN A 45 -0.09 -8.16 -1.91
CA ASN A 45 -0.93 -8.40 -0.74
C ASN A 45 -1.51 -9.81 -0.84
N THR A 46 -0.72 -10.82 -0.46
CA THR A 46 -1.08 -12.23 -0.67
C THR A 46 -2.38 -12.62 0.02
N ASP A 47 -2.70 -11.96 1.13
CA ASP A 47 -3.79 -12.36 2.01
C ASP A 47 -5.12 -11.70 1.60
N TYR A 48 -5.08 -10.49 1.02
CA TYR A 48 -6.28 -9.72 0.69
C TYR A 48 -6.40 -9.24 -0.77
N LEU A 49 -5.34 -9.35 -1.58
CA LEU A 49 -5.36 -9.05 -3.02
C LEU A 49 -4.34 -9.92 -3.79
N PRO A 50 -4.55 -11.25 -3.84
CA PRO A 50 -3.59 -12.17 -4.43
C PRO A 50 -3.40 -11.93 -5.93
N GLY A 51 -2.17 -12.13 -6.42
CA GLY A 51 -1.83 -12.03 -7.84
C GLY A 51 -1.62 -10.61 -8.37
N ILE A 52 -1.99 -9.57 -7.63
CA ILE A 52 -1.81 -8.17 -8.04
C ILE A 52 -0.56 -7.57 -7.40
N LYS A 53 0.32 -7.00 -8.22
CA LYS A 53 1.54 -6.32 -7.76
C LYS A 53 1.21 -4.90 -7.30
N ILE A 54 1.78 -4.50 -6.16
CA ILE A 54 1.81 -3.14 -5.66
C ILE A 54 2.99 -2.41 -6.33
N PRO A 55 2.75 -1.41 -7.21
CA PRO A 55 3.80 -0.67 -7.95
C PRO A 55 4.85 -0.09 -7.01
N LYS A 56 6.15 -0.27 -7.26
CA LYS A 56 7.24 0.05 -6.32
C LYS A 56 7.25 1.52 -5.86
N GLU A 57 6.65 2.39 -6.65
CA GLU A 57 6.47 3.81 -6.45
C GLU A 57 5.51 4.13 -5.30
N ILE A 58 4.60 3.21 -4.95
CA ILE A 58 3.75 3.34 -3.77
C ILE A 58 4.62 3.08 -2.53
N LEU A 59 4.79 4.12 -1.71
CA LEU A 59 5.41 3.99 -0.39
C LEU A 59 4.51 3.11 0.48
N ILE A 60 5.09 2.10 1.13
CA ILE A 60 4.37 1.30 2.12
C ILE A 60 5.09 1.52 3.44
N THR A 61 4.37 1.98 4.46
CA THR A 61 4.97 2.29 5.76
C THR A 61 4.07 1.86 6.92
N PRO A 62 4.64 1.36 8.03
CA PRO A 62 3.89 1.20 9.26
C PRO A 62 3.94 2.43 10.17
N ASP A 63 4.70 3.46 9.82
CA ASP A 63 4.76 4.71 10.57
C ASP A 63 3.66 5.65 10.07
N ILE A 64 2.80 6.08 10.99
CA ILE A 64 1.68 6.97 10.65
C ILE A 64 2.18 8.39 10.32
N GLU A 65 3.33 8.80 10.83
CA GLU A 65 3.91 10.12 10.53
C GLU A 65 4.53 10.18 9.12
N GLU A 66 4.84 9.03 8.53
CA GLU A 66 5.28 8.91 7.14
C GLU A 66 4.11 8.78 6.15
N ALA A 67 2.87 8.63 6.65
CA ALA A 67 1.68 8.36 5.86
C ALA A 67 1.20 9.58 5.09
#